data_AF-W2QRK2-F1
#
_entry.id   AF-W2QRK2-F1
#
_cell.length_a   1.000
_cell.length_b   1.000
_cell.length_c   1.000
_cell.angle_alpha   90.00
_cell.angle_beta   90.00
_cell.angle_gamma   90.00
#
_symmetry.space_group_name_H-M   'P 1'
#
loop_
_entity.id
_entity.type
_entity.pdbx_description
1 polymer ?
#
loop_
_entity_poly.entity_id
_entity_poly.type
_entity_poly.pdbx_seq_one_letter_code
_entity_poly.pdbx_strand_id
1 'polypeptide(L)'
;MEYMWQIEPDWVTNYMVDKRSGLLAMQRMCERLATRHGFTSQKPQTAKESTEDLKQTRARLTINFWRDFAAYQPSEILNVDETAISYDMPPPHPARIWAGRGRRDAARLVNTSKHAGRMTAVLTIRADGNC
;
A
#
# COMPACT_ATOMS: atom_id res chain seq x y z
N MET A 1 -10.76 -16.71 12.31
CA MET A 1 -10.67 -17.40 13.62
C MET A 1 -10.41 -18.88 13.44
N GLU A 2 -11.16 -19.57 12.57
CA GLU A 2 -10.99 -21.01 12.27
C GLU A 2 -9.56 -21.40 11.85
N TYR A 3 -8.90 -20.57 11.04
CA TYR A 3 -7.50 -20.80 10.63
C TYR A 3 -6.48 -20.77 11.80
N MET A 4 -6.73 -20.01 12.87
CA MET A 4 -5.82 -19.99 14.03
C MET A 4 -5.93 -21.26 14.86
N TRP A 5 -7.15 -21.80 14.97
CA TRP A 5 -7.40 -23.09 15.62
C TRP A 5 -6.73 -24.25 14.87
N GLN A 6 -6.52 -24.12 13.56
CA GLN A 6 -5.84 -25.12 12.74
C GLN A 6 -4.31 -25.10 12.90
N ILE A 7 -3.73 -23.97 13.32
CA ILE A 7 -2.28 -23.79 13.40
C ILE A 7 -1.75 -23.93 14.83
N GLU A 8 -2.45 -23.38 15.83
CA GLU A 8 -1.97 -23.35 17.22
C GLU A 8 -3.12 -23.56 18.24
N PRO A 9 -3.79 -24.74 18.20
CA PRO A 9 -5.02 -25.00 18.96
C PRO A 9 -4.86 -24.95 20.48
N ASP A 10 -3.79 -25.55 21.02
CA ASP A 10 -3.56 -25.61 22.47
C ASP A 10 -3.41 -24.22 23.08
N TRP A 11 -2.73 -23.34 22.35
CA TRP A 11 -2.49 -21.99 22.80
C TRP A 11 -3.75 -21.11 22.68
N VAL A 12 -4.56 -21.27 21.63
CA VAL A 12 -5.85 -20.57 21.53
C VAL A 12 -6.78 -21.01 22.66
N THR A 13 -6.77 -22.29 23.02
CA THR A 13 -7.53 -22.83 24.15
C THR A 13 -7.08 -22.20 25.48
N ASN A 14 -5.77 -22.16 25.74
CA ASN A 14 -5.22 -21.53 26.95
C ASN A 14 -5.54 -20.03 27.02
N TYR A 15 -5.47 -19.32 25.89
CA TYR A 15 -5.82 -17.90 25.81
C TYR A 15 -7.30 -17.62 26.07
N MET A 16 -8.21 -18.49 25.60
CA MET A 16 -9.64 -18.35 25.88
C MET A 16 -9.96 -18.53 27.37
N VAL A 17 -9.19 -19.38 28.06
CA VAL A 17 -9.35 -19.64 29.51
C VAL A 17 -8.75 -18.51 30.36
N ASP A 18 -7.61 -17.95 29.96
CA ASP A 18 -6.83 -16.99 30.78
C ASP A 18 -7.09 -15.50 30.45
N LYS A 19 -8.13 -15.22 29.67
CA LYS A 19 -8.37 -13.91 29.05
C LYS A 19 -8.74 -12.81 30.05
N ARG A 20 -7.76 -12.13 30.63
CA ARG A 20 -7.97 -10.92 31.47
C ARG A 20 -7.87 -9.58 30.71
N SER A 21 -7.30 -9.57 29.51
CA SER A 21 -7.07 -8.35 28.71
C SER A 21 -7.77 -8.44 27.35
N GLY A 22 -8.53 -7.40 27.01
CA GLY A 22 -9.43 -7.34 25.85
C GLY A 22 -8.78 -7.32 24.47
N LEU A 23 -9.59 -6.91 23.48
CA LEU A 23 -9.34 -6.91 22.02
C LEU A 23 -7.88 -6.68 21.58
N LEU A 24 -7.15 -5.77 22.25
CA LEU A 24 -5.76 -5.43 21.96
C LEU A 24 -4.78 -6.61 22.13
N ALA A 25 -4.96 -7.44 23.16
CA ALA A 25 -4.14 -8.63 23.36
C ALA A 25 -4.34 -9.60 22.19
N MET A 26 -5.59 -9.81 21.78
CA MET A 26 -5.94 -10.67 20.64
C MET A 26 -5.34 -10.15 19.33
N GLN A 27 -5.38 -8.84 19.10
CA GLN A 27 -4.77 -8.23 17.92
C GLN A 27 -3.27 -8.53 17.86
N ARG A 28 -2.50 -8.21 18.91
CA ARG A 28 -1.04 -8.48 18.97
C ARG A 28 -0.68 -9.95 18.74
N MET A 29 -1.60 -10.86 19.05
CA MET A 29 -1.41 -12.28 18.83
C MET A 29 -1.57 -12.65 17.36
N CYS A 30 -2.63 -12.17 16.71
CA CYS A 30 -2.81 -12.33 15.27
C CYS A 30 -1.61 -11.78 14.49
N GLU A 31 -1.06 -10.64 14.91
CA GLU A 31 0.12 -10.01 14.28
C GLU A 31 1.39 -10.87 14.41
N ARG A 32 1.63 -11.45 15.60
CA ARG A 32 2.77 -12.34 15.84
C ARG A 32 2.66 -13.63 15.05
N LEU A 33 1.47 -14.23 14.99
CA LEU A 33 1.22 -15.42 14.18
C LEU A 33 1.42 -15.12 12.70
N ALA A 34 0.83 -14.04 12.19
CA ALA A 34 1.01 -13.59 10.82
C ALA A 34 2.50 -13.42 10.49
N THR A 35 3.26 -12.75 11.36
CA THR A 35 4.71 -12.56 11.18
C THR A 35 5.47 -13.90 11.16
N ARG A 36 5.17 -14.83 12.07
CA ARG A 36 5.80 -16.17 12.15
C ARG A 36 5.58 -16.97 10.87
N HIS A 37 4.40 -16.89 10.28
CA HIS A 37 4.04 -17.58 9.04
C HIS A 37 4.40 -16.79 7.78
N GLY A 38 5.29 -15.80 7.91
CA GLY A 38 5.80 -15.06 6.77
C GLY A 38 4.77 -14.12 6.15
N PHE A 39 3.77 -13.66 6.88
CA PHE A 39 2.94 -12.53 6.47
C PHE A 39 3.57 -11.23 6.96
N THR A 40 3.44 -10.19 6.15
CA THR A 40 3.94 -8.84 6.41
C THR A 40 2.81 -7.85 6.29
N SER A 41 2.89 -6.79 7.08
CA SER A 41 1.95 -5.70 7.04
C SER A 41 2.20 -4.83 5.80
N GLN A 42 1.27 -4.84 4.84
CA GLN A 42 1.38 -4.17 3.54
C GLN A 42 0.27 -3.13 3.37
N LYS A 43 0.54 -2.08 2.59
CA LYS A 43 -0.50 -1.14 2.16
C LYS A 43 -1.33 -1.83 1.07
N PRO A 44 -2.66 -1.89 1.21
CA PRO A 44 -3.48 -2.44 0.15
C PRO A 44 -3.40 -1.56 -1.09
N GLN A 45 -3.11 -2.17 -2.22
CA GLN A 45 -2.99 -1.47 -3.50
C GLN A 45 -3.68 -2.32 -4.57
N THR A 46 -4.62 -1.71 -5.27
CA THR A 46 -5.30 -2.32 -6.41
C THR A 46 -4.43 -2.08 -7.65
N ALA A 47 -3.58 -3.04 -7.99
CA ALA A 47 -2.87 -3.03 -9.27
C ALA A 47 -3.85 -3.44 -10.38
N LYS A 48 -4.02 -2.58 -11.39
CA LYS A 48 -4.86 -2.86 -12.57
C LYS A 48 -4.09 -3.63 -13.66
N GLU A 49 -2.76 -3.56 -13.63
CA GLU A 49 -1.84 -4.07 -14.65
C GLU A 49 -0.74 -4.92 -14.00
N SER A 50 -0.13 -5.82 -14.77
CA SER A 50 0.98 -6.63 -14.27
C SER A 50 2.25 -5.79 -14.09
N THR A 51 3.16 -6.25 -13.22
CA THR A 51 4.45 -5.55 -13.01
C THR A 51 5.32 -5.54 -14.28
N GLU A 52 5.17 -6.53 -15.14
CA GLU A 52 5.91 -6.65 -16.40
C GLU A 52 5.41 -5.62 -17.43
N ASP A 53 4.09 -5.50 -17.58
CA ASP A 53 3.46 -4.55 -18.49
C ASP A 53 3.76 -3.09 -18.09
N LEU A 54 3.82 -2.81 -16.78
CA LEU A 54 4.22 -1.50 -16.26
C LEU A 54 5.67 -1.16 -16.61
N LYS A 55 6.59 -2.13 -16.50
CA LYS A 55 8.00 -1.94 -16.87
C LYS A 55 8.15 -1.71 -18.37
N GLN A 56 7.46 -2.50 -19.20
CA GLN A 56 7.49 -2.34 -20.64
C GLN A 56 6.94 -0.97 -21.07
N THR A 57 5.81 -0.57 -20.48
CA THR A 57 5.19 0.74 -20.73
C THR A 57 6.11 1.88 -20.32
N ARG A 58 6.74 1.79 -19.14
CA ARG A 58 7.73 2.77 -18.69
C ARG A 58 8.92 2.90 -19.64
N ALA A 59 9.47 1.78 -20.12
CA ALA A 59 10.60 1.79 -21.05
C ALA A 59 10.21 2.45 -22.39
N ARG A 60 9.07 2.06 -22.95
CA ARG A 60 8.54 2.64 -24.20
C ARG A 60 8.27 4.15 -24.08
N LEU A 61 7.65 4.58 -22.98
CA LEU A 61 7.42 6.00 -22.71
C LEU A 61 8.74 6.77 -22.59
N THR A 62 9.73 6.22 -21.91
CA THR A 62 11.03 6.87 -21.73
C THR A 62 11.73 7.08 -23.09
N ILE A 63 11.72 6.07 -23.97
CA ILE A 63 12.30 6.17 -25.31
C ILE A 63 11.60 7.26 -26.13
N ASN A 64 10.26 7.25 -26.17
CA ASN A 64 9.50 8.23 -26.94
C ASN A 64 9.68 9.65 -26.38
N PHE A 65 9.68 9.80 -25.05
CA PHE A 65 9.87 11.08 -24.40
C PHE A 65 11.22 11.70 -24.79
N TRP A 66 12.31 10.96 -24.66
CA TRP A 66 13.63 11.50 -25.01
C TRP A 66 13.85 11.62 -26.51
N ARG A 67 13.16 10.82 -27.35
CA ARG A 67 13.19 11.04 -28.80
C ARG A 67 12.61 12.41 -29.18
N ASP A 68 11.48 12.78 -28.57
CA ASP A 68 10.73 13.97 -28.98
C ASP A 68 11.18 15.23 -28.22
N PHE A 69 11.68 15.08 -26.98
CA PHE A 69 11.97 16.19 -26.07
C PHE A 69 13.44 16.30 -25.62
N ALA A 70 14.38 15.52 -26.18
CA ALA A 70 15.80 15.63 -25.79
C ALA A 70 16.44 17.00 -26.03
N ALA A 71 15.88 17.82 -26.90
CA ALA A 71 16.39 19.17 -27.18
C ALA A 71 16.08 20.17 -26.04
N TYR A 72 15.11 19.87 -25.18
CA TYR A 72 14.71 20.76 -24.08
C TYR A 72 15.62 20.59 -22.87
N GLN A 73 15.96 21.69 -22.23
CA GLN A 73 16.68 21.68 -20.97
C GLN A 73 15.76 21.19 -19.84
N PRO A 74 16.31 20.59 -18.77
CA PRO A 74 15.52 20.17 -17.61
C PRO A 74 14.70 21.30 -16.97
N SER A 75 15.17 22.55 -17.08
CA SER A 75 14.46 23.75 -16.62
C SER A 75 13.24 24.12 -17.47
N GLU A 76 13.07 23.52 -18.64
CA GLU A 76 11.92 23.73 -19.54
C GLU A 76 10.86 22.63 -19.37
N ILE A 77 11.18 21.58 -18.62
CA ILE A 77 10.28 20.44 -18.38
C ILE A 77 9.53 20.66 -17.07
N LEU A 78 8.21 20.78 -17.18
CA LEU A 78 7.30 20.87 -16.03
C LEU A 78 6.73 19.48 -15.74
N ASN A 79 6.89 19.00 -14.51
CA ASN A 79 6.21 17.82 -14.03
C ASN A 79 4.92 18.24 -13.31
N VAL A 80 3.79 17.72 -13.75
CA VAL A 80 2.48 18.01 -13.17
C VAL A 80 1.90 16.72 -12.62
N ASP A 81 1.47 16.74 -11.36
CA ASP A 81 0.79 15.61 -10.74
C ASP A 81 -0.48 16.07 -9.99
N GLU A 82 -1.52 15.25 -10.08
CA GLU A 82 -2.75 15.44 -9.33
C GLU A 82 -2.73 14.52 -8.10
N THR A 83 -2.72 15.10 -6.91
CA THR A 83 -2.76 14.35 -5.66
C THR A 83 -4.06 14.55 -4.90
N ALA A 84 -4.60 13.44 -4.40
CA ALA A 84 -5.77 13.42 -3.54
C ALA A 84 -5.37 13.67 -2.08
N ILE A 85 -5.89 14.73 -1.48
CA ILE A 85 -5.75 15.02 -0.05
C ILE A 85 -7.06 14.64 0.65
N SER A 86 -7.04 13.60 1.48
CA SER A 86 -8.21 13.18 2.26
C SER A 86 -8.28 13.92 3.60
N TYR A 87 -9.44 14.48 3.94
CA TYR A 87 -9.66 15.20 5.21
C TYR A 87 -9.64 14.25 6.41
N ASP A 88 -10.27 13.08 6.31
CA ASP A 88 -10.23 12.05 7.35
C ASP A 88 -8.98 11.19 7.17
N MET A 89 -7.84 11.72 7.59
CA MET A 89 -6.64 10.92 7.78
C MET A 89 -6.68 10.35 9.21
N PRO A 90 -6.97 9.05 9.42
CA PRO A 90 -6.77 8.44 10.74
C PRO A 90 -5.27 8.47 11.08
N PRO A 91 -4.84 8.21 12.34
CA PRO A 91 -3.43 8.27 12.75
C PRO A 91 -2.52 7.49 11.79
N PRO A 92 -1.20 7.80 11.72
CA PRO A 92 -0.31 7.63 10.56
C PRO A 92 -0.06 6.19 10.06
N HIS A 93 -0.87 5.22 10.45
CA HIS A 93 -0.93 3.88 9.92
C HIS A 93 -2.05 3.79 8.88
N PRO A 94 -1.74 3.72 7.57
CA PRO A 94 -2.74 3.26 6.60
C PRO A 94 -3.26 1.90 7.05
N ALA A 95 -4.55 1.62 6.85
CA ALA A 95 -5.18 0.33 7.11
C ALA A 95 -4.31 -0.78 6.50
N ARG A 96 -3.50 -1.37 7.36
CA ARG A 96 -2.36 -2.21 7.04
C ARG A 96 -2.91 -3.63 6.97
N ILE A 97 -2.66 -4.32 5.87
CA ILE A 97 -3.18 -5.67 5.64
C ILE A 97 -2.05 -6.67 5.63
N TRP A 98 -2.29 -7.82 6.25
CA TRP A 98 -1.34 -8.91 6.28
C TRP A 98 -1.34 -9.64 4.93
N ALA A 99 -0.19 -9.63 4.24
CA ALA A 99 0.03 -10.33 2.98
C ALA A 99 1.35 -11.11 3.00
N GLY A 100 1.41 -12.24 2.30
CA GLY A 100 2.57 -13.14 2.28
C GLY A 100 3.86 -12.44 1.82
N ARG A 101 4.96 -12.69 2.52
CA ARG A 101 6.30 -12.16 2.27
C ARG A 101 6.80 -12.66 0.91
N GLY A 102 7.28 -11.75 0.09
CA GLY A 102 7.85 -12.08 -1.22
C GLY A 102 6.83 -12.29 -2.36
N ARG A 103 5.54 -12.01 -2.14
CA ARG A 103 4.59 -11.93 -3.28
C ARG A 103 4.98 -10.77 -4.19
N ARG A 104 5.09 -11.07 -5.49
CA ARG A 104 5.31 -10.09 -6.57
C ARG A 104 4.06 -9.24 -6.85
N ASP A 105 2.91 -9.71 -6.40
CA ASP A 105 1.63 -9.04 -6.58
C ASP A 105 1.27 -8.23 -5.32
N ALA A 106 0.79 -7.00 -5.53
CA ALA A 106 0.37 -6.12 -4.46
C ALA A 106 -0.74 -6.76 -3.59
N ALA A 107 -0.79 -6.37 -2.30
CA ALA A 107 -1.87 -6.76 -1.39
C ALA A 107 -3.22 -6.25 -1.94
N ARG A 108 -3.91 -7.11 -2.70
CA ARG A 108 -5.13 -6.77 -3.43
C ARG A 108 -6.32 -6.76 -2.48
N LEU A 109 -6.89 -5.58 -2.27
CA LEU A 109 -8.22 -5.44 -1.70
C LEU A 109 -9.25 -5.20 -2.80
N VAL A 110 -10.37 -5.88 -2.69
CA VAL A 110 -11.57 -5.59 -3.47
C VAL A 110 -12.53 -4.82 -2.55
N ASN A 111 -13.06 -3.70 -3.02
CA ASN A 111 -14.12 -2.90 -2.37
C ASN A 111 -13.77 -2.22 -1.04
N THR A 112 -12.76 -1.36 -1.00
CA THR A 112 -12.67 -0.34 0.07
C THR A 112 -13.33 0.95 -0.39
N SER A 113 -14.61 1.18 -0.05
CA SER A 113 -15.24 2.48 -0.23
C SER A 113 -14.82 3.40 0.93
N LYS A 114 -13.76 4.18 0.69
CA LYS A 114 -13.29 5.20 1.64
C LYS A 114 -14.03 6.51 1.32
N HIS A 115 -15.23 6.69 1.87
CA HIS A 115 -16.00 7.93 1.74
C HIS A 115 -15.49 9.01 2.70
N ALA A 116 -14.17 9.22 2.76
CA ALA A 116 -13.60 10.38 3.42
C ALA A 116 -13.76 11.59 2.48
N GLY A 117 -14.12 12.76 3.02
CA GLY A 117 -14.07 13.98 2.22
C GLY A 117 -12.67 14.15 1.61
N ARG A 118 -12.59 14.53 0.34
CA ARG A 118 -11.34 14.57 -0.44
C ARG A 118 -11.23 15.90 -1.18
N MET A 119 -10.10 16.57 -1.00
CA MET A 119 -9.65 17.65 -1.88
C MET A 119 -8.74 17.05 -2.95
N THR A 120 -8.83 17.56 -4.17
CA THR A 120 -7.84 17.32 -5.21
C THR A 120 -6.94 18.54 -5.28
N ALA A 121 -5.62 18.33 -5.25
CA ALA A 121 -4.63 19.36 -5.53
C ALA A 121 -3.83 18.97 -6.78
N VAL A 122 -3.64 19.92 -7.69
CA VAL A 122 -2.73 19.77 -8.84
C VAL A 122 -1.48 20.56 -8.52
N LEU A 123 -0.32 19.91 -8.58
CA LEU A 123 0.97 20.53 -8.35
C LEU A 123 1.83 20.45 -9.60
N THR A 124 2.41 21.59 -9.97
CA THR A 124 3.42 21.69 -11.01
C THR A 124 4.76 21.96 -10.35
N ILE A 125 5.78 21.19 -10.72
CA ILE A 125 7.16 21.38 -10.29
C ILE A 125 8.09 21.46 -11.48
N ARG A 126 9.17 22.22 -11.31
CA ARG A 126 10.25 22.38 -12.29
C ARG A 126 11.58 22.03 -11.64
N ALA A 127 12.56 21.61 -12.44
CA ALA A 127 13.85 21.15 -11.94
C ALA A 127 14.63 22.20 -11.13
N ASP A 128 14.40 23.49 -11.40
CA ASP A 128 15.02 24.62 -10.70
C ASP A 128 14.24 25.08 -9.47
N GLY A 129 13.11 24.45 -9.15
CA GLY A 129 12.26 24.79 -8.00
C GLY A 129 11.48 26.10 -8.15
N ASN A 130 11.53 26.74 -9.32
CA ASN A 130 10.74 27.93 -9.62
C ASN A 130 9.42 27.48 -10.26
N CYS A 131 8.34 27.57 -9.47
CA CYS A 131 6.97 27.26 -9.89
C CYS A 131 6.15 28.54 -10.01
#